data_AF-A0A6P6G9Q9-F1
#
_entry.id   AF-A0A6P6G9Q9-F1
#
_cell.length_a   1.000
_cell.length_b   1.000
_cell.length_c   1.000
_cell.angle_alpha   90.00
_cell.angle_beta   90.00
_cell.angle_gamma   90.00
#
_symmetry.space_group_name_H-M   'P 1'
#
loop_
_entity.id
_entity.type
_entity.pdbx_description
1 polymer ?
#
loop_
_entity_poly.entity_id
_entity_poly.type
_entity_poly.pdbx_seq_one_letter_code
_entity_poly.pdbx_strand_id
1 'polypeptide(L)'
;MSLSNTVVFLTRFLSTIIIILCITARDSLELHLPSSNGTSASPPVSSPLQLLIHDQYVLVDNGIVGLNISKPEGSINGISYNGVDNLLEVLNPEFNRGYWDLVWIGNGSTGKKGSLDRLEGTDFKVMLENEEQIEVSFSRTWNFSLEGKLVPLNVDKRFIVLRGSSGFYSYGIYEHMKGWPAFNLTNTRIAFKPRKDMYVNFIYFTFYFAKTYICISFFFPQVK
;
A
#
# COMPACT_ATOMS: atom_id res chain seq x y z
N MET A 1 11.92 10.23 40.01
CA MET A 1 12.92 9.33 39.38
C MET A 1 12.18 8.43 38.40
N SER A 2 11.93 8.92 37.19
CA SER A 2 12.73 8.66 35.96
C SER A 2 12.83 7.18 35.60
N LEU A 3 11.91 6.73 34.74
CA LEU A 3 12.02 5.50 33.94
C LEU A 3 11.13 5.70 32.69
N SER A 4 11.52 6.61 31.80
CA SER A 4 10.87 6.76 30.50
C SER A 4 11.76 7.53 29.54
N ASN A 5 12.84 6.91 29.06
CA ASN A 5 13.55 7.36 27.84
C ASN A 5 14.19 6.22 27.04
N THR A 6 14.20 4.98 27.55
CA THR A 6 14.84 3.84 26.85
C THR A 6 13.93 3.14 25.83
N VAL A 7 12.59 3.24 25.97
CA VAL A 7 11.62 2.49 25.12
C VAL A 7 11.30 3.20 23.79
N VAL A 8 11.43 4.53 23.74
CA VAL A 8 11.16 5.33 22.52
C VAL A 8 12.29 5.18 21.49
N PHE A 9 13.51 4.89 21.93
CA PHE A 9 14.65 4.70 21.02
C PHE A 9 14.61 3.32 20.34
N LEU A 10 14.21 2.28 21.06
CA LEU A 10 14.12 0.91 20.54
C LEU A 10 13.06 0.78 19.45
N THR A 11 11.94 1.50 19.56
CA THR A 11 10.82 1.44 18.60
C THR A 11 11.13 2.13 17.28
N ARG A 12 11.87 3.24 17.27
CA ARG A 12 12.40 3.85 16.04
C ARG A 12 13.50 2.99 15.40
N PHE A 13 14.29 2.29 16.21
CA PHE A 13 15.28 1.34 15.70
C PHE A 13 14.62 0.11 15.07
N LEU A 14 13.60 -0.48 15.70
CA LEU A 14 12.92 -1.68 15.19
C LEU A 14 12.20 -1.46 13.84
N SER A 15 11.54 -0.32 13.62
CA SER A 15 10.92 -0.01 12.33
C SER A 15 11.96 0.21 11.23
N THR A 16 13.07 0.87 11.57
CA THR A 16 14.19 1.08 10.65
C THR A 16 14.90 -0.25 10.37
N ILE A 17 15.02 -1.14 11.36
CA ILE A 17 15.59 -2.48 11.23
C ILE A 17 14.75 -3.38 10.33
N ILE A 18 13.41 -3.31 10.36
CA ILE A 18 12.55 -4.11 9.46
C ILE A 18 12.68 -3.63 8.01
N ILE A 19 12.71 -2.32 7.79
CA ILE A 19 12.94 -1.75 6.45
C ILE A 19 14.36 -2.09 5.96
N ILE A 20 15.37 -1.98 6.84
CA ILE A 20 16.74 -2.40 6.54
C ILE A 20 16.83 -3.92 6.28
N LEU A 21 16.08 -4.78 7.01
CA LEU A 21 16.06 -6.23 6.75
C LEU A 21 15.48 -6.56 5.37
N CYS A 22 14.47 -5.82 4.91
CA CYS A 22 13.94 -5.97 3.56
C CYS A 22 14.94 -5.50 2.49
N ILE A 23 15.81 -4.53 2.81
CA ILE A 23 16.86 -4.02 1.92
C ILE A 23 18.09 -4.94 1.93
N THR A 24 18.56 -5.45 3.08
CA THR A 24 19.75 -6.31 3.18
C THR A 24 19.49 -7.76 2.78
N ALA A 25 18.24 -8.23 2.82
CA ALA A 25 17.86 -9.51 2.21
C ALA A 25 18.07 -9.50 0.68
N ARG A 26 18.14 -8.31 0.04
CA ARG A 26 18.49 -8.15 -1.38
C ARG A 26 19.96 -8.48 -1.66
N ASP A 27 20.87 -8.11 -0.76
CA ASP A 27 22.32 -8.37 -0.91
C ASP A 27 22.71 -9.84 -0.64
N SER A 28 21.89 -10.57 0.10
CA SER A 28 22.20 -11.96 0.53
C SER A 28 21.81 -13.02 -0.50
N LEU A 29 21.03 -12.66 -1.54
CA LEU A 29 20.56 -13.61 -2.56
C LEU A 29 21.47 -13.69 -3.80
N GLU A 30 22.58 -12.97 -3.85
CA GLU A 30 23.58 -13.05 -4.95
C GLU A 30 24.66 -14.15 -4.74
N LEU A 31 24.40 -15.18 -3.93
CA LEU A 31 25.37 -16.27 -3.76
C LEU A 31 25.22 -17.37 -4.82
N HIS A 32 26.14 -17.32 -5.77
CA HIS A 32 26.65 -18.39 -6.65
C HIS A 32 25.72 -18.92 -7.76
N LEU A 33 25.80 -18.27 -8.93
CA LEU A 33 25.63 -18.96 -10.22
C LEU A 33 27.01 -19.30 -10.79
N PRO A 34 27.24 -20.52 -11.30
CA PRO A 34 28.51 -20.88 -11.93
C PRO A 34 28.66 -20.17 -13.28
N SER A 35 29.88 -19.67 -13.52
CA SER A 35 30.28 -19.02 -14.77
C SER A 35 30.13 -19.97 -15.97
N SER A 36 29.23 -19.65 -16.91
CA SER A 36 29.25 -20.21 -18.26
C SER A 36 29.65 -19.10 -19.24
N ASN A 37 30.81 -19.27 -19.88
CA ASN A 37 31.28 -18.44 -20.98
C ASN A 37 30.24 -18.40 -22.11
N GLY A 38 29.66 -17.23 -22.33
CA GLY A 38 28.80 -16.93 -23.48
C GLY A 38 28.50 -15.43 -23.48
N THR A 39 28.83 -14.75 -24.57
CA THR A 39 28.72 -13.31 -24.83
C THR A 39 27.52 -12.64 -24.12
N SER A 40 27.78 -11.94 -23.01
CA SER A 40 26.73 -11.26 -22.24
C SER A 40 26.36 -9.93 -22.91
N ALA A 41 25.18 -9.89 -23.49
CA ALA A 41 24.45 -8.63 -23.60
C ALA A 41 24.32 -8.05 -22.19
N SER A 42 24.57 -6.74 -22.05
CA SER A 42 24.30 -6.01 -20.82
C SER A 42 22.90 -6.36 -20.30
N PRO A 43 22.69 -6.52 -18.98
CA PRO A 43 21.36 -6.69 -18.44
C PRO A 43 20.47 -5.56 -18.97
N PRO A 44 19.21 -5.84 -19.35
CA PRO A 44 18.33 -4.82 -19.91
C PRO A 44 18.29 -3.66 -18.93
N VAL A 45 18.67 -2.47 -19.41
CA VAL A 45 18.66 -1.24 -18.62
C VAL A 45 17.22 -1.06 -18.12
N SER A 46 17.01 -1.24 -16.82
CA SER A 46 15.68 -1.06 -16.23
C SER A 46 15.19 0.34 -16.54
N SER A 47 13.99 0.45 -17.09
CA SER A 47 13.34 1.71 -17.40
C SER A 47 13.37 2.68 -16.22
N PRO A 48 13.51 3.99 -16.45
CA PRO A 48 13.39 4.99 -15.40
C PRO A 48 12.03 4.92 -14.71
N LEU A 49 12.01 5.17 -13.41
CA LEU A 49 10.78 5.40 -12.67
C LEU A 49 10.08 6.67 -13.17
N GLN A 50 8.75 6.61 -13.28
CA GLN A 50 7.92 7.72 -13.73
C GLN A 50 6.82 8.01 -12.71
N LEU A 51 6.70 9.28 -12.34
CA LEU A 51 5.62 9.83 -11.53
C LEU A 51 4.87 10.89 -12.34
N LEU A 52 3.57 10.70 -12.56
CA LEU A 52 2.71 11.71 -13.18
C LEU A 52 1.56 12.03 -12.23
N ILE A 53 1.41 13.31 -11.89
CA ILE A 53 0.38 13.78 -10.97
C ILE A 53 -0.64 14.59 -11.76
N HIS A 54 -1.89 14.10 -11.78
CA HIS A 54 -3.02 14.79 -12.38
C HIS A 54 -3.95 15.33 -11.27
N ASP A 55 -5.03 15.99 -11.66
CA ASP A 55 -5.99 16.55 -10.71
C ASP A 55 -6.76 15.48 -9.94
N GLN A 56 -7.09 14.36 -10.60
CA GLN A 56 -7.97 13.32 -10.07
C GLN A 56 -7.27 11.97 -9.85
N TYR A 57 -6.04 11.82 -10.33
CA TYR A 57 -5.28 10.58 -10.18
C TYR A 57 -3.77 10.81 -10.24
N VAL A 58 -3.02 9.79 -9.85
CA VAL A 58 -1.55 9.73 -9.87
C VAL A 58 -1.14 8.43 -10.55
N LEU A 59 -0.18 8.54 -11.46
CA LEU A 59 0.45 7.40 -12.12
C LEU A 59 1.86 7.20 -11.57
N VAL A 60 2.18 5.97 -11.17
CA VAL A 60 3.51 5.56 -10.72
C VAL A 60 3.92 4.32 -11.50
N ASP A 61 5.01 4.38 -12.26
CA ASP A 61 5.39 3.34 -13.22
C ASP A 61 6.91 3.08 -13.20
N ASN A 62 7.34 1.82 -13.33
CA ASN A 62 8.75 1.43 -13.41
C ASN A 62 9.13 0.66 -14.70
N GLY A 63 8.26 0.66 -15.70
CA GLY A 63 8.36 -0.10 -16.94
C GLY A 63 7.92 -1.56 -16.87
N ILE A 64 7.67 -2.10 -15.66
CA ILE A 64 7.20 -3.47 -15.43
C ILE A 64 5.81 -3.47 -14.79
N VAL A 65 5.63 -2.68 -13.74
CA VAL A 65 4.36 -2.46 -13.06
C VAL A 65 4.05 -0.96 -13.04
N GLY A 66 2.79 -0.63 -13.32
CA GLY A 66 2.26 0.72 -13.21
C GLY A 66 1.02 0.76 -12.33
N LEU A 67 0.92 1.79 -11.51
CA LEU A 67 -0.22 2.05 -10.64
C LEU A 67 -0.97 3.30 -11.12
N ASN A 68 -2.28 3.19 -11.27
CA ASN A 68 -3.18 4.32 -11.40
C ASN A 68 -4.01 4.45 -10.12
N ILE A 69 -3.80 5.54 -9.38
CA ILE A 69 -4.34 5.74 -8.04
C ILE A 69 -5.17 7.03 -8.00
N SER A 70 -6.40 6.97 -7.49
CA SER A 70 -7.28 8.12 -7.33
C SER A 70 -6.70 9.16 -6.36
N LYS A 71 -6.92 10.44 -6.63
CA LYS A 71 -6.40 11.56 -5.84
C LYS A 71 -7.54 12.50 -5.44
N PRO A 72 -7.69 12.80 -4.13
CA PRO A 72 -6.81 12.41 -3.01
C PRO A 72 -7.19 11.08 -2.34
N GLU A 73 -8.17 10.33 -2.83
CA GLU A 73 -8.81 9.26 -2.06
C GLU A 73 -7.92 8.03 -1.88
N GLY A 74 -6.97 7.77 -2.78
CA GLY A 74 -6.02 6.66 -2.67
C GLY A 74 -6.63 5.30 -2.92
N SER A 75 -7.59 5.19 -3.85
CA SER A 75 -8.08 3.92 -4.40
C SER A 75 -7.29 3.57 -5.66
N ILE A 76 -6.99 2.29 -5.88
CA ILE A 76 -6.28 1.85 -7.09
C ILE A 76 -7.31 1.61 -8.20
N ASN A 77 -7.30 2.51 -9.18
CA ASN A 77 -8.16 2.48 -10.36
C ASN A 77 -7.68 1.45 -11.39
N GLY A 78 -6.37 1.17 -11.41
CA GLY A 78 -5.77 0.18 -12.30
C GLY A 78 -4.35 -0.21 -11.91
N ILE A 79 -3.97 -1.41 -12.35
CA ILE A 79 -2.61 -1.95 -12.23
C ILE A 79 -2.21 -2.44 -13.61
N SER A 80 -1.22 -1.81 -14.25
CA SER A 80 -0.61 -2.33 -15.47
C SER A 80 0.54 -3.26 -15.10
N TYR A 81 0.75 -4.32 -15.89
CA TYR A 81 1.82 -5.27 -15.65
C TYR A 81 2.33 -5.92 -16.94
N ASN A 82 3.63 -5.81 -17.20
CA ASN A 82 4.33 -6.48 -18.31
C ASN A 82 3.61 -6.35 -19.67
N GLY A 83 3.19 -5.13 -20.02
CA GLY A 83 2.46 -4.83 -21.26
C GLY A 83 0.95 -5.09 -21.22
N VAL A 84 0.41 -5.61 -20.11
CA VAL A 84 -1.04 -5.66 -19.88
C VAL A 84 -1.52 -4.33 -19.31
N ASP A 85 -2.48 -3.70 -20.01
CA ASP A 85 -2.98 -2.36 -19.68
C ASP A 85 -3.59 -2.26 -18.27
N ASN A 86 -4.45 -3.21 -17.88
CA ASN A 86 -5.07 -3.21 -16.56
C ASN A 86 -5.44 -4.63 -16.11
N LEU A 87 -4.91 -5.03 -14.95
CA LEU A 87 -5.22 -6.28 -14.27
C LEU A 87 -6.55 -6.23 -13.51
N LEU A 88 -7.07 -5.03 -13.20
CA LEU A 88 -8.29 -4.86 -12.40
C LEU A 88 -9.56 -4.80 -13.26
N GLU A 89 -10.65 -5.35 -12.74
CA GLU A 89 -11.95 -5.49 -13.40
C GLU A 89 -12.55 -4.12 -13.78
N VAL A 90 -12.45 -3.78 -15.06
CA VAL A 90 -12.84 -2.47 -15.60
C VAL A 90 -14.35 -2.25 -15.57
N LEU A 91 -15.16 -3.32 -15.51
CA LEU A 91 -16.61 -3.22 -15.37
C LEU A 91 -17.04 -2.77 -13.97
N ASN A 92 -16.15 -2.84 -12.97
CA ASN A 92 -16.41 -2.23 -11.67
C ASN A 92 -16.14 -0.71 -11.74
N PRO A 93 -16.90 0.10 -10.99
CA PRO A 93 -16.55 1.51 -10.80
C PRO A 93 -15.17 1.61 -10.14
N GLU A 94 -14.43 2.67 -10.44
CA GLU A 94 -12.99 2.81 -10.10
C GLU A 94 -12.70 2.60 -8.61
N PHE A 95 -13.48 3.22 -7.73
CA PHE A 95 -13.38 3.08 -6.27
C PHE A 95 -13.60 1.65 -5.74
N ASN A 96 -14.10 0.74 -6.59
CA ASN A 96 -14.42 -0.63 -6.25
C ASN A 96 -13.52 -1.66 -6.98
N ARG A 97 -12.40 -1.22 -7.55
CA ARG A 97 -11.42 -2.07 -8.24
C ARG A 97 -10.30 -2.51 -7.31
N GLY A 98 -9.53 -1.56 -6.79
CA GLY A 98 -8.53 -1.78 -5.75
C GLY A 98 -8.75 -0.78 -4.61
N TYR A 99 -8.95 -1.25 -3.39
CA TYR A 99 -9.28 -0.36 -2.27
C TYR A 99 -8.80 -0.90 -0.93
N TRP A 100 -8.63 0.03 0.01
CA TRP A 100 -8.54 -0.28 1.42
C TRP A 100 -9.94 -0.20 2.04
N ASP A 101 -10.25 -1.07 2.99
CA ASP A 101 -11.40 -0.89 3.86
C ASP A 101 -11.12 -1.40 5.27
N LEU A 102 -11.93 -0.93 6.20
CA LEU A 102 -12.01 -1.50 7.53
C LEU A 102 -13.45 -1.56 8.03
N VAL A 103 -13.69 -2.47 8.96
CA VAL A 103 -14.97 -2.60 9.66
C VAL A 103 -14.75 -2.33 11.14
N TRP A 104 -15.51 -1.40 11.70
CA TRP A 104 -15.37 -0.96 13.08
C TRP A 104 -16.71 -0.92 13.81
N ILE A 105 -16.67 -1.11 15.13
CA ILE A 105 -17.83 -1.02 16.02
C ILE A 105 -17.51 0.05 17.07
N GLY A 106 -18.31 1.10 17.13
CA GLY A 106 -18.15 2.20 18.08
C GLY A 106 -19.39 3.09 18.09
N ASN A 107 -19.25 4.31 18.63
CA ASN A 107 -20.33 5.29 18.61
C ASN A 107 -20.79 5.56 17.17
N GLY A 108 -22.10 5.44 16.93
CA GLY A 108 -22.70 5.61 15.61
C GLY A 108 -22.56 4.40 14.67
N SER A 109 -21.99 3.28 15.12
CA SER A 109 -21.99 2.04 14.32
C SER A 109 -23.40 1.48 14.13
N THR A 110 -23.74 1.11 12.89
CA THR A 110 -25.10 0.62 12.56
C THR A 110 -25.13 -0.90 12.47
N GLY A 111 -26.06 -1.52 13.22
CA GLY A 111 -26.28 -2.97 13.20
C GLY A 111 -25.21 -3.81 13.88
N LYS A 112 -25.43 -5.13 13.94
CA LYS A 112 -24.55 -6.09 14.64
C LYS A 112 -23.20 -6.31 13.95
N LYS A 113 -23.04 -5.91 12.68
CA LYS A 113 -21.86 -6.17 11.85
C LYS A 113 -20.81 -5.05 11.90
N GLY A 114 -21.13 -3.90 12.50
CA GLY A 114 -20.27 -2.72 12.48
C GLY A 114 -20.41 -1.88 11.21
N SER A 115 -19.73 -0.72 11.20
CA SER A 115 -19.68 0.23 10.09
C SER A 115 -18.45 -0.01 9.22
N LEU A 116 -18.62 0.15 7.90
CA LEU A 116 -17.54 0.09 6.91
C LEU A 116 -16.94 1.49 6.71
N ASP A 117 -15.61 1.59 6.68
CA ASP A 117 -14.88 2.79 6.28
C ASP A 117 -13.94 2.44 5.11
N ARG A 118 -14.01 3.21 4.01
CA ARG A 118 -13.17 3.03 2.81
C ARG A 118 -11.78 3.64 2.95
N LEU A 119 -11.50 4.30 4.08
CA LEU A 119 -10.22 4.94 4.35
C LEU A 119 -9.80 5.87 3.21
N GLU A 120 -10.79 6.55 2.63
CA GLU A 120 -10.57 7.53 1.57
C GLU A 120 -9.77 8.70 2.14
N GLY A 121 -8.65 8.99 1.50
CA GLY A 121 -7.81 10.14 1.79
C GLY A 121 -8.49 11.45 1.39
N THR A 122 -8.05 12.53 2.02
CA THR A 122 -8.43 13.92 1.69
C THR A 122 -7.21 14.75 1.30
N ASP A 123 -6.00 14.20 1.43
CA ASP A 123 -4.72 14.83 1.14
C ASP A 123 -3.78 13.85 0.42
N PHE A 124 -2.97 14.36 -0.51
CA PHE A 124 -2.00 13.59 -1.29
C PHE A 124 -0.61 14.20 -1.16
N LYS A 125 0.42 13.35 -0.98
CA LYS A 125 1.82 13.78 -0.90
C LYS A 125 2.76 12.81 -1.61
N VAL A 126 3.83 13.35 -2.18
CA VAL A 126 5.01 12.57 -2.60
C VAL A 126 5.95 12.51 -1.40
N MET A 127 6.21 11.30 -0.90
CA MET A 127 7.06 11.08 0.27
C MET A 127 8.53 10.90 -0.12
N LEU A 128 8.76 10.24 -1.26
CA LEU A 128 10.08 10.02 -1.84
C LEU A 128 9.96 9.88 -3.36
N GLU A 129 10.88 10.51 -4.09
CA GLU A 129 11.03 10.35 -5.53
C GLU A 129 12.53 10.41 -5.86
N ASN A 130 13.08 9.29 -6.33
CA ASN A 130 14.45 9.19 -6.82
C ASN A 130 14.55 8.07 -7.87
N GLU A 131 15.76 7.81 -8.37
CA GLU A 131 16.00 6.84 -9.45
C GLU A 131 15.62 5.39 -9.09
N GLU A 132 15.57 5.04 -7.80
CA GLU A 132 15.36 3.68 -7.32
C GLU A 132 13.98 3.46 -6.70
N GLN A 133 13.30 4.53 -6.26
CA GLN A 133 12.02 4.45 -5.57
C GLN A 133 11.12 5.68 -5.77
N ILE A 134 9.83 5.42 -5.95
CA ILE A 134 8.75 6.39 -5.73
C ILE A 134 7.88 5.91 -4.57
N GLU A 135 7.62 6.79 -3.60
CA GLU A 135 6.66 6.58 -2.51
C GLU A 135 5.65 7.72 -2.48
N VAL A 136 4.36 7.37 -2.53
CA VAL A 136 3.25 8.32 -2.47
C VAL A 136 2.34 8.02 -1.28
N SER A 137 1.74 9.06 -0.71
CA SER A 137 0.89 9.04 0.47
C SER A 137 -0.49 9.62 0.15
N PHE A 138 -1.53 8.96 0.68
CA PHE A 138 -2.92 9.38 0.63
C PHE A 138 -3.49 9.33 2.05
N SER A 139 -3.74 10.50 2.63
CA SER A 139 -4.03 10.62 4.05
C SER A 139 -5.32 11.37 4.35
N ARG A 140 -5.93 11.08 5.49
CA ARG A 140 -7.09 11.79 6.03
C ARG A 140 -6.92 11.94 7.54
N THR A 141 -7.25 13.12 8.04
CA THR A 141 -7.33 13.39 9.48
C THR A 141 -8.76 13.20 9.98
N TRP A 142 -8.89 12.83 11.25
CA TRP A 142 -10.20 12.72 11.90
C TRP A 142 -10.46 13.85 12.89
N ASN A 143 -11.72 14.25 13.02
CA ASN A 143 -12.18 15.18 14.05
C ASN A 143 -13.63 14.86 14.44
N PHE A 144 -14.13 15.50 15.51
CA PHE A 144 -15.46 15.21 16.06
C PHE A 144 -16.64 15.44 15.11
N SER A 145 -16.50 16.24 14.04
CA SER A 145 -17.57 16.40 13.03
C SER A 145 -17.82 15.14 12.19
N LEU A 146 -16.87 14.18 12.24
CA LEU A 146 -16.88 12.90 11.56
C LEU A 146 -17.32 11.74 12.47
N GLU A 147 -17.64 12.01 13.74
CA GLU A 147 -18.11 10.97 14.67
C GLU A 147 -19.36 10.25 14.13
N GLY A 148 -19.36 8.92 14.26
CA GLY A 148 -20.41 8.05 13.74
C GLY A 148 -20.40 7.85 12.21
N LYS A 149 -19.66 8.67 11.46
CA LYS A 149 -19.55 8.57 10.00
C LYS A 149 -18.31 7.82 9.56
N LEU A 150 -17.18 8.14 10.19
CA LEU A 150 -15.87 7.55 9.90
C LEU A 150 -15.23 7.05 11.20
N VAL A 151 -14.36 6.06 11.06
CA VAL A 151 -13.58 5.53 12.18
C VAL A 151 -12.74 6.65 12.79
N PRO A 152 -12.61 6.74 14.13
CA PRO A 152 -11.87 7.82 14.76
C PRO A 152 -10.36 7.60 14.65
N LEU A 153 -9.82 7.60 13.43
CA LEU A 153 -8.40 7.42 13.14
C LEU A 153 -7.93 8.47 12.14
N ASN A 154 -6.73 9.01 12.37
CA ASN A 154 -5.91 9.51 11.28
C ASN A 154 -5.43 8.31 10.48
N VAL A 155 -5.49 8.42 9.16
CA VAL A 155 -5.09 7.36 8.24
C VAL A 155 -4.11 7.92 7.21
N ASP A 156 -3.05 7.18 6.92
CA ASP A 156 -2.11 7.46 5.83
C ASP A 156 -1.82 6.15 5.10
N LYS A 157 -2.29 6.05 3.85
CA LYS A 157 -2.04 4.90 2.97
C LYS A 157 -0.89 5.24 2.05
N ARG A 158 0.08 4.33 1.96
CA ARG A 158 1.26 4.51 1.14
C ARG A 158 1.41 3.45 0.08
N PHE A 159 1.95 3.85 -1.06
CA PHE A 159 2.30 2.99 -2.17
C PHE A 159 3.74 3.24 -2.57
N ILE A 160 4.52 2.18 -2.68
CA ILE A 160 5.93 2.23 -3.05
C ILE A 160 6.15 1.41 -4.31
N VAL A 161 6.73 2.03 -5.33
CA VAL A 161 7.19 1.35 -6.55
C VAL A 161 8.71 1.48 -6.61
N LEU A 162 9.38 0.35 -6.79
CA LEU A 162 10.84 0.26 -6.86
C LEU A 162 11.29 0.00 -8.29
N ARG A 163 12.44 0.55 -8.69
CA ARG A 163 13.04 0.29 -9.99
C ARG A 163 13.39 -1.21 -10.15
N GLY A 164 13.09 -1.77 -11.33
CA GLY A 164 13.35 -3.17 -11.66
C GLY A 164 12.50 -4.20 -10.91
N SER A 165 11.56 -3.77 -10.06
CA SER A 165 10.67 -4.68 -9.32
C SER A 165 9.46 -5.07 -10.16
N SER A 166 9.05 -6.34 -10.11
CA SER A 166 7.83 -6.85 -10.77
C SER A 166 6.56 -6.62 -9.95
N GLY A 167 6.65 -5.77 -8.94
CA GLY A 167 5.60 -5.55 -7.96
C GLY A 167 5.78 -4.24 -7.22
N PHE A 168 4.78 -3.91 -6.40
CA PHE A 168 4.75 -2.71 -5.57
C PHE A 168 4.47 -3.10 -4.11
N TYR A 169 4.77 -2.19 -3.21
CA TYR A 169 4.45 -2.34 -1.79
C TYR A 169 3.34 -1.36 -1.41
N SER A 170 2.51 -1.76 -0.45
CA SER A 170 1.56 -0.84 0.17
C SER A 170 1.45 -1.08 1.66
N TYR A 171 1.26 0.00 2.41
CA TYR A 171 1.06 -0.05 3.85
C TYR A 171 0.16 1.08 4.33
N GLY A 172 -0.51 0.85 5.46
CA GLY A 172 -1.34 1.84 6.14
C GLY A 172 -0.77 2.22 7.50
N ILE A 173 -0.75 3.51 7.81
CA ILE A 173 -0.43 4.06 9.12
C ILE A 173 -1.75 4.54 9.74
N TYR A 174 -2.05 4.04 10.93
CA TYR A 174 -3.25 4.41 11.67
C TYR A 174 -2.88 5.00 13.03
N GLU A 175 -3.40 6.19 13.32
CA GLU A 175 -3.15 6.90 14.57
C GLU A 175 -4.48 7.26 15.25
N HIS A 176 -4.64 6.78 16.48
CA HIS A 176 -5.76 7.13 17.37
C HIS A 176 -5.25 8.13 18.41
N MET A 177 -5.80 9.35 18.40
CA MET A 177 -5.36 10.39 19.32
C MET A 177 -5.99 10.23 20.71
N LYS A 178 -5.26 10.64 21.73
CA LYS A 178 -5.77 10.67 23.11
C LYS A 178 -7.03 11.53 23.19
N GLY A 179 -8.09 10.96 23.78
CA GLY A 179 -9.38 11.64 23.98
C GLY A 179 -10.38 11.45 22.83
N TRP A 180 -9.99 10.77 21.75
CA TRP A 180 -10.95 10.39 20.70
C TRP A 180 -11.82 9.20 21.12
N PRO A 181 -13.03 9.05 20.54
CA PRO A 181 -13.93 7.97 20.88
C PRO A 181 -13.27 6.59 20.75
N ALA A 182 -13.56 5.71 21.70
CA ALA A 182 -13.15 4.32 21.64
C ALA A 182 -13.95 3.56 20.56
N PHE A 183 -13.31 2.58 19.93
CA PHE A 183 -13.95 1.69 18.96
C PHE A 183 -13.24 0.34 18.96
N ASN A 184 -13.94 -0.68 18.48
CA ASN A 184 -13.40 -2.00 18.20
C ASN A 184 -13.15 -2.14 16.71
N LEU A 185 -11.92 -2.44 16.34
CA LEU A 185 -11.54 -2.76 14.96
C LEU A 185 -11.74 -4.25 14.71
N THR A 186 -12.64 -4.59 13.80
CA THR A 186 -12.99 -6.01 13.52
C THR A 186 -12.20 -6.58 12.35
N ASN A 187 -12.00 -5.77 11.30
CA ASN A 187 -11.27 -6.16 10.10
C ASN A 187 -10.63 -4.92 9.48
N THR A 188 -9.44 -5.08 8.92
CA THR A 188 -8.90 -4.17 7.91
C THR A 188 -8.30 -5.00 6.80
N ARG A 189 -8.41 -4.50 5.56
CA ARG A 189 -7.86 -5.18 4.40
C ARG A 189 -7.59 -4.22 3.27
N ILE A 190 -6.75 -4.68 2.35
CA ILE A 190 -6.68 -4.20 0.98
C ILE A 190 -7.27 -5.28 0.08
N ALA A 191 -8.10 -4.89 -0.88
CA ALA A 191 -8.74 -5.80 -1.81
C ALA A 191 -8.47 -5.37 -3.24
N PHE A 192 -8.18 -6.36 -4.09
CA PHE A 192 -8.04 -6.19 -5.53
C PHE A 192 -9.05 -7.08 -6.23
N LYS A 193 -9.80 -6.48 -7.16
CA LYS A 193 -10.75 -7.20 -8.01
C LYS A 193 -10.13 -7.37 -9.39
N PRO A 194 -9.45 -8.50 -9.65
CA PRO A 194 -8.84 -8.72 -10.94
C PRO A 194 -9.91 -8.93 -12.02
N ARG A 195 -9.56 -8.70 -13.28
CA ARG A 195 -10.49 -9.00 -14.38
C ARG A 195 -10.81 -10.49 -14.43
N LYS A 196 -12.10 -10.81 -14.56
CA LYS A 196 -12.57 -12.20 -14.54
C LYS A 196 -12.15 -13.02 -15.77
N ASP A 197 -11.85 -12.35 -16.88
CA ASP A 197 -11.40 -12.98 -18.11
C ASP A 197 -9.91 -13.38 -18.06
N MET A 198 -9.11 -12.75 -17.19
CA MET A 198 -7.71 -13.09 -16.96
C MET A 198 -7.50 -13.98 -15.73
N TYR A 199 -8.28 -13.75 -14.67
CA TYR A 199 -8.14 -14.45 -13.39
C TYR A 199 -9.49 -14.93 -12.87
N VAL A 200 -9.53 -16.17 -12.37
CA VAL A 200 -10.77 -16.81 -11.92
C VAL A 200 -11.18 -16.40 -10.50
N ASN A 201 -10.23 -15.93 -9.67
CA ASN A 201 -10.44 -15.65 -8.25
C ASN A 201 -10.05 -14.22 -7.86
N PHE A 202 -10.79 -13.65 -6.91
CA PHE A 202 -10.42 -12.42 -6.21
C PHE A 202 -9.17 -12.64 -5.34
N ILE A 203 -8.30 -11.64 -5.26
CA ILE A 203 -7.14 -11.66 -4.38
C ILE A 203 -7.44 -10.75 -3.18
N TYR A 204 -7.67 -11.36 -2.01
CA TYR A 204 -7.89 -10.67 -0.74
C TYR A 204 -6.71 -10.91 0.19
N PHE A 205 -6.20 -9.84 0.80
CA PHE A 205 -5.27 -9.94 1.91
C PHE A 205 -5.93 -9.37 3.16
N THR A 206 -6.21 -10.25 4.13
CA THR A 206 -6.80 -9.87 5.42
C THR A 206 -5.70 -9.82 6.47
N PHE A 207 -5.65 -8.74 7.26
CA PHE A 207 -4.62 -8.54 8.27
C PHE A 207 -5.17 -8.69 9.68
N TYR A 208 -4.38 -9.33 10.54
CA TYR A 208 -4.58 -9.36 11.99
C TYR A 208 -3.56 -8.42 12.64
N PHE A 209 -4.03 -7.47 13.43
CA PHE A 209 -3.17 -6.45 14.04
C PHE A 209 -2.23 -7.03 15.10
N ALA A 210 -0.95 -6.70 14.96
CA ALA A 210 -0.01 -6.61 16.07
C ALA A 210 0.76 -5.27 15.96
N LYS A 211 0.13 -4.19 16.47
CA LYS A 211 0.68 -2.83 16.67
C LYS A 211 1.22 -2.10 15.41
N THR A 212 0.38 -1.18 14.94
CA THR A 212 0.70 0.10 14.27
C THR A 212 1.14 0.09 12.79
N TYR A 213 1.63 -1.01 12.21
CA TYR A 213 2.01 -1.05 10.79
C TYR A 213 1.58 -2.35 10.10
N ILE A 214 1.11 -2.25 8.86
CA ILE A 214 0.79 -3.40 8.00
C ILE A 214 1.54 -3.21 6.68
N CYS A 215 2.60 -4.00 6.42
CA CYS A 215 3.34 -3.98 5.17
C CYS A 215 2.97 -5.19 4.30
N ILE A 216 2.77 -4.95 3.00
CA ILE A 216 2.32 -5.97 2.05
C ILE A 216 3.11 -5.83 0.75
N SER A 217 3.72 -6.95 0.32
CA SER A 217 4.42 -7.06 -0.96
C SER A 217 3.53 -7.78 -1.96
N PHE A 218 3.35 -7.22 -3.16
CA PHE A 218 2.57 -7.85 -4.23
C PHE A 218 3.48 -8.33 -5.34
N PHE A 219 3.39 -9.62 -5.67
CA PHE A 219 4.06 -10.21 -6.84
C PHE A 219 2.99 -10.85 -7.72
N PHE A 220 2.93 -10.45 -8.99
CA PHE A 220 1.97 -11.02 -9.95
C PHE A 220 2.63 -12.20 -10.67
N PRO A 221 2.06 -13.42 -10.61
CA PRO A 221 2.52 -14.53 -11.45
C PRO A 221 2.20 -14.26 -12.93
N GLN A 222 2.89 -14.97 -13.81
CA GLN A 222 2.74 -14.86 -15.27
C GLN A 222 1.26 -14.93 -15.69
N VAL A 223 0.84 -13.96 -16.51
CA VAL A 223 -0.50 -13.90 -17.11
C VAL A 223 -0.64 -15.07 -18.10
N LYS A 224 -1.86 -15.65 -18.21
CA LYS A 224 -2.14 -16.74 -19.16
C LYS A 224 -1.99 -16.30 -20.61
#